data_AF-A0A1F5CKG0-F1
#
_entry.id   AF-A0A1F5CKG0-F1
#
_cell.length_a   1.000
_cell.length_b   1.000
_cell.length_c   1.000
_cell.angle_alpha   90.00
_cell.angle_beta   90.00
_cell.angle_gamma   90.00
#
_symmetry.space_group_name_H-M   'P 1'
#
loop_
_entity.id
_entity.type
_entity.pdbx_description
1 polymer ?
#
loop_
_entity_poly.entity_id
_entity_poly.type
_entity_poly.pdbx_seq_one_letter_code
_entity_poly.pdbx_strand_id
1 'polypeptide(L)'
;MIENAIKKLNAAHIREPNHLTARISPKNTNFITRWYFKAHERNLERAYILARKGKIVLIERSPLSSVVFSQAYLNKKRDAEMRHFESYIKNLRDNHGIRTYLVYLKQRKIDTVIATMKKKSYLKAFSKIKFLQALDYQLRVAIQRLEKENLILVLRNPTQKSLIKLLK
;
A
#
# COMPACT_ATOMS: atom_id res chain seq x y z
N MET A 1 -14.50 -9.14 -2.32
CA MET A 1 -15.04 -7.81 -2.71
C MET A 1 -14.18 -7.14 -3.79
N ILE A 2 -12.90 -6.83 -3.51
CA ILE A 2 -12.00 -6.18 -4.48
C ILE A 2 -11.80 -7.06 -5.72
N GLU A 3 -11.54 -8.36 -5.57
CA GLU A 3 -11.36 -9.28 -6.72
C GLU A 3 -12.56 -9.30 -7.70
N ASN A 4 -13.78 -9.24 -7.18
CA ASN A 4 -14.98 -9.18 -8.02
C ASN A 4 -15.13 -7.82 -8.70
N ALA A 5 -14.66 -6.73 -8.08
CA ALA A 5 -14.62 -5.42 -8.71
C ALA A 5 -13.57 -5.37 -9.84
N ILE A 6 -12.39 -5.97 -9.63
CA ILE A 6 -11.35 -6.11 -10.67
C ILE A 6 -11.92 -6.79 -11.90
N LYS A 7 -12.60 -7.94 -11.71
CA LYS A 7 -13.21 -8.70 -12.81
C LYS A 7 -14.25 -7.88 -13.57
N LYS A 8 -15.16 -7.19 -12.86
CA LYS A 8 -16.22 -6.38 -13.48
C LYS A 8 -15.69 -5.13 -14.20
N LEU A 9 -14.55 -4.60 -13.79
CA LEU A 9 -13.91 -3.43 -14.41
C LEU A 9 -12.91 -3.81 -15.51
N ASN A 10 -12.72 -5.11 -15.77
CA ASN A 10 -11.64 -5.61 -16.61
C ASN A 10 -10.27 -5.00 -16.24
N ALA A 11 -10.06 -4.79 -14.93
CA ALA A 11 -8.87 -4.12 -14.43
C ALA A 11 -7.67 -5.06 -14.48
N ALA A 12 -6.51 -4.55 -14.91
CA ALA A 12 -5.26 -5.27 -14.77
C ALA A 12 -4.89 -5.37 -13.29
N HIS A 13 -4.50 -6.56 -12.84
CA HIS A 13 -4.18 -6.81 -11.44
C HIS A 13 -2.69 -7.13 -11.26
N ILE A 14 -2.00 -6.31 -10.47
CA ILE A 14 -0.61 -6.53 -10.08
C ILE A 14 -0.59 -6.86 -8.58
N ARG A 15 -0.30 -8.13 -8.27
CA ARG A 15 -0.23 -8.65 -6.90
C ARG A 15 0.97 -8.11 -6.13
N GLU A 16 0.89 -8.20 -4.81
CA GLU A 16 2.01 -7.83 -3.94
C GLU A 16 3.25 -8.71 -4.24
N PRO A 17 4.49 -8.19 -4.11
CA PRO A 17 5.69 -8.97 -4.32
C PRO A 17 5.74 -10.18 -3.39
N ASN A 18 6.17 -11.33 -3.94
CA ASN A 18 6.40 -12.53 -3.13
C ASN A 18 7.36 -12.21 -1.99
N HIS A 19 6.96 -12.57 -0.78
CA HIS A 19 7.77 -12.26 0.38
C HIS A 19 9.13 -12.98 0.31
N LEU A 20 10.21 -12.28 0.68
CA LEU A 20 11.48 -12.96 0.95
C LEU A 20 11.24 -14.01 2.04
N THR A 21 11.52 -15.28 1.75
CA THR A 21 11.33 -16.42 2.66
C THR A 21 12.27 -16.38 3.87
N ALA A 22 13.20 -15.42 3.89
CA ALA A 22 14.09 -15.18 5.02
C ALA A 22 13.29 -14.82 6.29
N ARG A 23 13.60 -15.51 7.40
CA ARG A 23 13.02 -15.21 8.71
C ARG A 23 13.34 -13.76 9.08
N ILE A 24 12.31 -12.95 9.32
CA ILE A 24 12.51 -11.54 9.70
C ILE A 24 13.18 -11.50 11.08
N SER A 25 14.32 -10.81 11.14
CA SER A 25 15.12 -10.56 12.34
C SER A 25 15.53 -9.09 12.38
N PRO A 26 15.88 -8.54 13.55
CA PRO A 26 16.37 -7.15 13.64
C PRO A 26 17.52 -6.85 12.66
N LYS A 27 18.41 -7.83 12.43
CA LYS A 27 19.57 -7.72 11.55
C LYS A 27 19.21 -7.57 10.06
N ASN A 28 18.13 -8.20 9.60
CA ASN A 28 17.75 -8.18 8.18
C ASN A 28 16.50 -7.34 7.88
N THR A 29 15.76 -6.88 8.89
CA THR A 29 14.48 -6.19 8.66
C THR A 29 14.66 -4.94 7.80
N ASN A 30 15.72 -4.15 8.02
CA ASN A 30 15.98 -2.96 7.23
C ASN A 30 16.27 -3.28 5.75
N PHE A 31 17.02 -4.34 5.50
CA PHE A 31 17.31 -4.84 4.15
C PHE A 31 16.02 -5.32 3.47
N ILE A 32 15.24 -6.14 4.16
CA ILE A 32 13.96 -6.68 3.68
C ILE A 32 13.00 -5.54 3.35
N THR A 33 12.87 -4.52 4.21
CA THR A 33 12.00 -3.36 3.95
C THR A 33 12.44 -2.56 2.73
N ARG A 34 13.75 -2.34 2.53
CA ARG A 34 14.28 -1.69 1.32
C ARG A 34 14.03 -2.51 0.06
N TRP A 35 14.15 -3.84 0.16
CA TRP A 35 13.82 -4.74 -0.94
C TRP A 35 12.32 -4.63 -1.31
N TYR A 36 11.41 -4.65 -0.33
CA TYR A 36 9.97 -4.46 -0.59
C TYR A 36 9.66 -3.12 -1.24
N PHE A 37 10.31 -2.06 -0.77
CA PHE A 37 10.14 -0.73 -1.36
C PHE A 37 10.44 -0.76 -2.87
N LYS A 38 11.64 -1.23 -3.26
CA LYS A 38 12.03 -1.38 -4.66
C LYS A 38 11.12 -2.32 -5.46
N ALA A 39 10.66 -3.40 -4.85
CA ALA A 39 9.74 -4.34 -5.50
C ALA A 39 8.38 -3.69 -5.78
N HIS A 40 7.87 -2.87 -4.86
CA HIS A 40 6.64 -2.11 -5.08
C HIS A 40 6.83 -0.96 -6.08
N GLU A 41 8.02 -0.35 -6.18
CA GLU A 41 8.31 0.63 -7.24
C GLU A 41 8.22 -0.01 -8.64
N ARG A 42 8.78 -1.21 -8.82
CA ARG A 42 8.63 -1.96 -10.07
C ARG A 42 7.17 -2.29 -10.39
N ASN A 43 6.36 -2.57 -9.37
CA ASN A 43 4.92 -2.77 -9.56
C ASN A 43 4.21 -1.47 -10.01
N LEU A 44 4.62 -0.31 -9.49
CA LEU A 44 4.12 0.99 -9.96
C LEU A 44 4.52 1.26 -11.41
N GLU A 45 5.77 1.01 -11.80
CA GLU A 45 6.24 1.16 -13.18
C GLU A 45 5.43 0.29 -14.15
N ARG A 46 5.20 -0.97 -13.79
CA ARG A 46 4.32 -1.88 -14.55
C ARG A 46 2.88 -1.36 -14.61
N ALA A 47 2.36 -0.81 -13.51
CA ALA A 47 1.03 -0.23 -13.48
C ALA A 47 0.93 0.99 -14.40
N TYR A 48 1.93 1.85 -14.40
CA TYR A 48 2.02 3.01 -15.29
C TYR A 48 1.96 2.60 -16.77
N ILE A 49 2.76 1.61 -17.19
CA ILE A 49 2.75 1.12 -18.57
C ILE A 49 1.36 0.64 -19.00
N LEU A 50 0.62 -0.01 -18.11
CA LEU A 50 -0.73 -0.50 -18.38
C LEU A 50 -1.76 0.64 -18.37
N ALA A 51 -1.65 1.58 -17.43
CA ALA A 51 -2.53 2.74 -17.31
C ALA A 51 -2.41 3.66 -18.53
N ARG A 52 -1.21 3.83 -19.09
CA ARG A 52 -0.98 4.56 -20.35
C ARG A 52 -1.68 3.94 -21.55
N LYS A 53 -2.03 2.65 -21.49
CA LYS A 53 -2.83 1.96 -22.51
C LYS A 53 -4.34 2.05 -22.22
N GLY A 54 -4.76 2.93 -21.33
CA GLY A 54 -6.16 3.13 -20.95
C GLY A 54 -6.74 2.06 -20.01
N LYS A 55 -5.89 1.18 -19.43
CA LYS A 55 -6.38 0.16 -18.50
C LYS A 55 -6.53 0.73 -17.09
N ILE A 56 -7.63 0.36 -16.42
CA ILE A 56 -7.74 0.47 -14.97
C ILE A 56 -6.76 -0.55 -14.37
N VAL A 57 -5.91 -0.12 -13.43
CA VAL A 57 -4.92 -1.00 -12.80
C VAL A 57 -5.14 -1.02 -11.29
N LEU A 58 -5.24 -2.22 -10.73
CA LEU A 58 -5.15 -2.44 -9.30
C LEU A 58 -3.76 -2.95 -8.93
N ILE A 59 -3.13 -2.27 -7.98
CA ILE A 59 -1.92 -2.73 -7.31
C ILE A 59 -2.24 -3.13 -5.87
N GLU A 60 -1.80 -4.32 -5.46
CA GLU A 60 -1.86 -4.72 -4.05
C GLU A 60 -0.71 -4.07 -3.28
N ARG A 61 -1.07 -3.12 -2.41
CA ARG A 61 -0.14 -2.23 -1.69
C ARG A 61 0.72 -1.39 -2.62
N SER A 62 1.47 -0.46 -2.03
CA SER A 62 2.38 0.45 -2.75
C SER A 62 3.64 0.68 -1.91
N PRO A 63 4.66 1.39 -2.42
CA PRO A 63 5.86 1.75 -1.65
C PRO A 63 5.54 2.48 -0.33
N LEU A 64 4.38 3.16 -0.26
CA LEU A 64 3.83 3.74 0.97
C LEU A 64 3.81 2.75 2.14
N SER A 65 3.45 1.48 1.89
CA SER A 65 3.38 0.47 2.94
C SER A 65 4.74 0.17 3.58
N SER A 66 5.83 0.22 2.81
CA SER A 66 7.21 0.06 3.29
C SER A 66 7.69 1.28 4.07
N VAL A 67 7.27 2.49 3.67
CA VAL A 67 7.54 3.73 4.41
C VAL A 67 6.87 3.69 5.79
N VAL A 68 5.57 3.39 5.82
CA VAL A 68 4.78 3.26 7.04
C VAL A 68 5.35 2.19 7.97
N PHE A 69 5.71 1.02 7.42
CA PHE A 69 6.34 -0.05 8.20
C PHE A 69 7.70 0.37 8.78
N SER A 70 8.53 1.09 8.01
CA SER A 70 9.82 1.59 8.51
C SER A 70 9.65 2.55 9.68
N GLN A 71 8.69 3.46 9.60
CA GLN A 71 8.43 4.43 10.66
C GLN A 71 7.88 3.74 11.92
N ALA A 72 6.93 2.81 11.76
CA ALA A 72 6.30 2.14 12.89
C ALA A 72 7.19 1.07 13.56
N TYR A 73 7.93 0.28 12.79
CA TYR A 73 8.71 -0.85 13.31
C TYR A 73 10.18 -0.50 13.56
N LEU A 74 10.82 0.19 12.61
CA LEU A 74 12.25 0.49 12.68
C LEU A 74 12.53 1.82 13.37
N ASN A 75 11.48 2.61 13.67
CA ASN A 75 11.60 3.99 14.13
C ASN A 75 12.52 4.83 13.20
N LYS A 76 12.48 4.54 11.90
CA LYS A 76 13.31 5.21 10.89
C LYS A 76 12.43 6.06 9.98
N LYS A 77 12.70 7.36 9.95
CA LYS A 77 12.14 8.24 8.92
C LYS A 77 12.69 7.84 7.56
N ARG A 78 11.80 7.86 6.56
CA ARG A 78 12.04 7.44 5.17
C ARG A 78 11.60 8.57 4.24
N ASP A 79 12.02 9.79 4.57
CA ASP A 79 11.50 11.00 3.93
C ASP A 79 11.92 11.09 2.46
N ALA A 80 13.11 10.58 2.12
CA ALA A 80 13.56 10.48 0.74
C ALA A 80 12.68 9.52 -0.08
N GLU A 81 12.41 8.33 0.46
CA GLU A 81 11.52 7.35 -0.16
C GLU A 81 10.07 7.86 -0.28
N MET A 82 9.57 8.56 0.74
CA MET A 82 8.24 9.19 0.69
C MET A 82 8.17 10.28 -0.38
N ARG A 83 9.16 11.19 -0.43
CA ARG A 83 9.23 12.24 -1.47
C ARG A 83 9.35 11.65 -2.87
N HIS A 84 10.10 10.56 -3.03
CA HIS A 84 10.19 9.87 -4.31
C HIS A 84 8.82 9.33 -4.75
N PHE A 85 8.10 8.66 -3.84
CA PHE A 85 6.74 8.19 -4.10
C PHE A 85 5.78 9.34 -4.43
N GLU A 86 5.83 10.45 -3.68
CA GLU A 86 5.02 11.65 -3.94
C GLU A 86 5.28 12.25 -5.31
N SER A 87 6.55 12.43 -5.67
CA SER A 87 6.97 12.94 -6.97
C SER A 87 6.49 12.04 -8.11
N TYR A 88 6.59 10.72 -7.93
CA TYR A 88 6.11 9.75 -8.91
C TYR A 88 4.60 9.88 -9.14
N ILE A 89 3.79 9.90 -8.07
CA ILE A 89 2.34 10.06 -8.18
C ILE A 89 1.96 11.42 -8.77
N LYS A 90 2.67 12.49 -8.38
CA LYS A 90 2.48 13.81 -8.95
C LYS A 90 2.71 13.82 -10.45
N ASN A 91 3.81 13.21 -10.91
CA ASN A 91 4.13 13.07 -12.33
C ASN A 91 3.05 12.30 -13.10
N LEU A 92 2.51 11.21 -12.53
CA LEU A 92 1.39 10.47 -13.13
C LEU A 92 0.18 11.38 -13.38
N ARG A 93 -0.17 12.23 -12.41
CA ARG A 93 -1.30 13.15 -12.50
C ARG A 93 -1.03 14.28 -13.49
N ASP A 94 0.06 15.02 -13.28
CA ASP A 94 0.32 16.30 -13.94
C ASP A 94 0.76 16.11 -15.39
N ASN A 95 1.59 15.09 -15.67
CA ASN A 95 2.18 14.89 -17.01
C ASN A 95 1.51 13.77 -17.82
N HIS A 96 0.73 12.90 -17.19
CA HIS A 96 0.11 11.75 -17.87
C HIS A 96 -1.41 11.67 -17.70
N GLY A 97 -2.04 12.56 -16.92
CA GLY A 97 -3.48 12.54 -16.67
C GLY A 97 -3.96 11.29 -15.92
N ILE A 98 -3.06 10.52 -15.32
CA ILE A 98 -3.37 9.27 -14.61
C ILE A 98 -3.72 9.61 -13.16
N ARG A 99 -5.00 9.41 -12.81
CA ARG A 99 -5.48 9.59 -11.43
C ARG A 99 -5.11 8.38 -10.57
N THR A 100 -4.54 8.64 -9.40
CA THR A 100 -4.20 7.61 -8.42
C THR A 100 -5.19 7.61 -7.26
N TYR A 101 -5.71 6.44 -6.92
CA TYR A 101 -6.63 6.23 -5.81
C TYR A 101 -6.01 5.30 -4.77
N LEU A 102 -6.23 5.61 -3.49
CA LEU A 102 -5.89 4.70 -2.40
C LEU A 102 -7.17 4.10 -1.81
N VAL A 103 -7.30 2.78 -1.92
CA VAL A 103 -8.39 2.06 -1.25
C VAL A 103 -7.97 1.74 0.18
N TYR A 104 -8.53 2.46 1.14
CA TYR A 104 -8.34 2.24 2.56
C TYR A 104 -9.48 1.36 3.10
N LEU A 105 -9.17 0.13 3.49
CA LEU A 105 -10.16 -0.81 4.02
C LEU A 105 -10.28 -0.67 5.54
N LYS A 106 -11.52 -0.85 6.04
CA LYS A 106 -11.85 -0.63 7.46
C LYS A 106 -11.02 -1.59 8.27
N GLN A 107 -10.48 -1.09 9.37
CA GLN A 107 -9.84 -1.95 10.35
C GLN A 107 -10.81 -3.06 10.75
N ARG A 108 -10.37 -4.30 10.58
CA ARG A 108 -10.96 -5.42 11.33
C ARG A 108 -10.70 -5.14 12.81
N LYS A 109 -11.56 -5.65 13.70
CA LYS A 109 -11.30 -5.60 15.14
C LYS A 109 -9.87 -6.07 15.41
N ILE A 110 -9.11 -5.29 16.19
CA ILE A 110 -7.67 -5.53 16.40
C ILE A 110 -7.40 -6.96 16.89
N ASP A 111 -8.29 -7.51 17.72
CA ASP A 111 -8.23 -8.89 18.22
C ASP A 111 -8.32 -9.92 17.09
N THR A 112 -9.18 -9.69 16.09
CA THR A 112 -9.30 -10.55 14.91
C THR A 112 -8.03 -10.51 14.06
N VAL A 113 -7.40 -9.33 13.93
CA VAL A 113 -6.12 -9.17 13.23
C VAL A 113 -5.03 -9.94 13.97
N ILE A 114 -4.92 -9.76 15.28
CA ILE A 114 -3.94 -10.44 16.14
C ILE A 114 -4.12 -11.96 16.06
N ALA A 115 -5.34 -12.46 16.21
CA ALA A 115 -5.65 -13.89 16.12
C ALA A 115 -5.22 -14.47 14.76
N THR A 116 -5.49 -13.74 13.67
CA THR A 116 -5.08 -14.16 12.31
C THR A 116 -3.57 -14.16 12.14
N MET A 117 -2.87 -13.14 12.66
CA MET A 117 -1.41 -13.06 12.60
C MET A 117 -0.74 -14.17 13.42
N LYS A 118 -1.28 -14.50 14.60
CA LYS A 118 -0.75 -15.57 15.46
C LYS A 118 -0.81 -16.96 14.83
N LYS A 119 -1.75 -17.21 13.90
CA LYS A 119 -1.82 -18.44 13.10
C LYS A 119 -0.61 -18.62 12.17
N LYS A 120 0.09 -17.54 11.84
CA LYS A 120 1.27 -17.56 10.96
C LYS A 120 2.54 -17.35 11.77
N SER A 121 3.38 -18.37 11.86
CA SER A 121 4.60 -18.37 12.70
C SER A 121 5.49 -17.13 12.48
N TYR A 122 5.68 -16.74 11.22
CA TYR A 122 6.49 -15.59 10.82
C TYR A 122 5.87 -14.22 11.15
N LEU A 123 4.58 -14.15 11.47
CA LEU A 123 3.88 -12.90 11.84
C LEU A 123 3.69 -12.72 13.35
N LYS A 124 3.98 -13.76 14.17
CA LYS A 124 3.78 -13.71 15.63
C LYS A 124 4.47 -12.49 16.27
N ALA A 125 5.70 -12.17 15.84
CA ALA A 125 6.46 -11.03 16.36
C ALA A 125 5.77 -9.67 16.12
N PHE A 126 4.92 -9.58 15.09
CA PHE A 126 4.20 -8.37 14.69
C PHE A 126 2.76 -8.30 15.23
N SER A 127 2.35 -9.26 16.06
CA SER A 127 0.98 -9.31 16.61
C SER A 127 0.78 -8.50 17.90
N LYS A 128 1.71 -7.59 18.23
CA LYS A 128 1.63 -6.74 19.42
C LYS A 128 0.69 -5.55 19.17
N ILE A 129 -0.25 -5.31 20.08
CA ILE A 129 -1.21 -4.18 20.00
C ILE A 129 -0.51 -2.85 19.76
N LYS A 130 0.52 -2.53 20.56
CA LYS A 130 1.30 -1.28 20.43
C LYS A 130 1.88 -1.11 19.02
N PHE A 131 2.36 -2.20 18.41
CA PHE A 131 2.91 -2.15 17.06
C PHE A 131 1.82 -1.92 16.00
N LEU A 132 0.68 -2.60 16.12
CA LEU A 132 -0.45 -2.40 15.20
C LEU A 132 -1.04 -0.99 15.30
N GLN A 133 -1.11 -0.43 16.52
CA GLN A 133 -1.50 0.96 16.74
C GLN A 133 -0.50 1.94 16.12
N ALA A 134 0.81 1.69 16.26
CA ALA A 134 1.83 2.51 15.63
C ALA A 134 1.75 2.44 14.10
N LEU A 135 1.55 1.26 13.52
CA LEU A 135 1.34 1.10 12.07
C LEU A 135 0.14 1.91 11.57
N ASP A 136 -0.98 1.81 12.27
CA ASP A 136 -2.19 2.51 11.87
C ASP A 136 -2.07 4.03 12.03
N TYR A 137 -1.41 4.50 13.09
CA TYR A 137 -1.09 5.92 13.25
C TYR A 137 -0.22 6.43 12.09
N GLN A 138 0.89 5.75 11.79
CA GLN A 138 1.79 6.17 10.71
C GLN A 138 1.11 6.12 9.33
N LEU A 139 0.23 5.14 9.09
CA LEU A 139 -0.57 5.08 7.87
C LEU A 139 -1.50 6.29 7.76
N ARG A 140 -2.21 6.65 8.84
CA ARG A 140 -3.09 7.83 8.86
C ARG A 140 -2.32 9.12 8.58
N VAL A 141 -1.17 9.31 9.21
CA VAL A 141 -0.29 10.47 8.97
C VAL A 141 0.14 10.53 7.50
N ALA A 142 0.58 9.41 6.93
CA ALA A 142 1.02 9.36 5.55
C ALA A 142 -0.12 9.63 4.55
N ILE A 143 -1.32 9.10 4.82
CA ILE A 143 -2.52 9.37 4.02
C ILE A 143 -2.89 10.85 4.06
N GLN A 144 -2.96 11.45 5.26
CA GLN A 144 -3.29 12.86 5.43
C GLN A 144 -2.32 13.77 4.67
N ARG A 145 -1.02 13.45 4.68
CA ARG A 145 0.00 14.15 3.92
C ARG A 145 -0.28 14.10 2.41
N LEU A 146 -0.60 12.92 1.87
CA LEU A 146 -0.90 12.74 0.45
C LEU A 146 -2.22 13.41 0.02
N GLU A 147 -3.24 13.41 0.89
CA GLU A 147 -4.50 14.11 0.65
C GLU A 147 -4.32 15.63 0.64
N LYS A 148 -3.54 16.18 1.58
CA LYS A 148 -3.25 17.62 1.66
C LYS A 148 -2.57 18.15 0.38
N GLU A 149 -1.71 17.34 -0.22
CA GLU A 149 -1.00 17.63 -1.47
C GLU A 149 -1.85 17.31 -2.73
N ASN A 150 -3.09 16.83 -2.55
CA ASN A 150 -4.00 16.39 -3.60
C ASN A 150 -3.39 15.31 -4.53
N LEU A 151 -2.45 14.51 -4.01
CA LEU A 151 -1.73 13.50 -4.80
C LEU A 151 -2.57 12.24 -5.02
N ILE A 152 -3.43 11.92 -4.05
CA ILE A 152 -4.32 10.76 -4.09
C ILE A 152 -5.74 11.16 -3.71
N LEU A 153 -6.71 10.43 -4.25
CA LEU A 153 -8.06 10.38 -3.67
C LEU A 153 -8.19 9.11 -2.84
N VAL A 154 -8.60 9.24 -1.57
CA VAL A 154 -8.73 8.11 -0.66
C VAL A 154 -10.16 7.60 -0.64
N LEU A 155 -10.32 6.34 -1.00
CA LEU A 155 -11.58 5.61 -0.93
C LEU A 155 -11.60 4.84 0.39
N ARG A 156 -12.29 5.42 1.38
CA ARG A 156 -12.47 4.81 2.69
C ARG A 156 -13.62 3.82 2.62
N ASN A 157 -13.32 2.54 2.81
CA ASN A 157 -14.29 1.45 2.90
C ASN A 157 -15.25 1.36 1.70
N PRO A 158 -14.76 1.43 0.46
CA PRO A 158 -15.65 1.44 -0.69
C PRO A 158 -16.41 0.12 -0.78
N THR A 159 -17.71 0.22 -1.06
CA THR A 159 -18.49 -0.92 -1.54
C THR A 159 -18.07 -1.26 -2.96
N GLN A 160 -18.38 -2.47 -3.43
CA GLN A 160 -18.16 -2.82 -4.83
C GLN A 160 -18.87 -1.85 -5.80
N LYS A 161 -20.11 -1.44 -5.46
CA LYS A 161 -20.90 -0.51 -6.27
C LYS A 161 -20.24 0.87 -6.37
N SER A 162 -19.77 1.42 -5.24
CA SER A 162 -19.09 2.72 -5.23
C SER A 162 -17.74 2.69 -5.95
N LEU A 163 -16.99 1.58 -5.82
CA LEU A 163 -15.72 1.43 -6.53
C LEU A 163 -15.93 1.37 -8.05
N ILE A 164 -16.94 0.64 -8.52
CA ILE A 164 -17.26 0.57 -9.96
C ILE A 164 -17.73 1.93 -10.51
N LYS A 165 -18.59 2.65 -9.77
CA LYS A 165 -19.10 3.97 -10.19
C LYS A 165 -17.99 5.00 -10.36
N LEU A 166 -16.95 4.94 -9.53
CA LEU A 166 -15.83 5.89 -9.59
C LEU A 166 -14.88 5.62 -10.76
N LEU A 167 -14.75 4.35 -11.15
CA LEU A 167 -13.75 3.90 -12.13
C LEU A 167 -14.32 3.74 -13.55
N LYS A 168 -15.61 4.04 -13.76
CA LYS A 168 -16.27 4.16 -15.06
C LYS A 168 -16.48 5.62 -15.40
#